data_AF-A0A2A7WWH5-F1
#
_entry.id   AF-A0A2A7WWH5-F1
#
_cell.length_a   1.000
_cell.length_b   1.000
_cell.length_c   1.000
_cell.angle_alpha   90.00
_cell.angle_beta   90.00
_cell.angle_gamma   90.00
#
_symmetry.space_group_name_H-M   'P 1'
#
loop_
_entity.id
_entity.type
_entity.pdbx_description
1 polymer ?
#
loop_
_entity_poly.entity_id
_entity_poly.type
_entity_poly.pdbx_seq_one_letter_code
_entity_poly.pdbx_strand_id
1 'polypeptide(L)'
;MNPVVGLDVAKGESQVQGFLDKKTPFKRSFKILHTVEGFEQLLQFLKSIEETTNTKPVLIMESTGHYHSPVMQFLDNSNYIYIVINPLIVDLQ
;
A
#
# COMPACT_ATOMS: atom_id res chain seq x y z
N MET A 1 -0.78 13.44 -12.37
CA MET A 1 -1.89 12.60 -11.85
C MET A 1 -1.81 12.60 -10.32
N ASN A 2 -2.77 12.03 -9.60
CA ASN A 2 -2.59 11.86 -8.15
C ASN A 2 -1.46 10.85 -7.88
N PRO A 3 -0.66 11.03 -6.81
CA PRO A 3 0.36 10.05 -6.46
C PRO A 3 -0.32 8.73 -6.07
N VAL A 4 0.34 7.63 -6.39
CA VAL A 4 -0.16 6.28 -6.10
C VAL A 4 0.89 5.47 -5.38
N VAL A 5 0.45 4.56 -4.51
CA VAL A 5 1.33 3.60 -3.84
C VAL A 5 0.80 2.20 -4.07
N GLY A 6 1.60 1.38 -4.75
CA GLY A 6 1.33 -0.04 -4.94
C GLY A 6 1.77 -0.85 -3.73
N LEU A 7 0.94 -1.77 -3.29
CA LEU A 7 1.24 -2.78 -2.29
C LEU A 7 0.97 -4.16 -2.89
N ASP A 8 2.01 -4.99 -2.94
CA ASP A 8 1.87 -6.43 -3.17
C ASP A 8 1.86 -7.12 -1.80
N VAL A 9 0.71 -7.69 -1.44
CA VAL A 9 0.39 -8.17 -0.10
C VAL A 9 0.52 -9.69 -0.03
N ALA A 10 1.45 -10.16 0.79
CA ALA A 10 1.63 -11.55 1.15
C ALA A 10 1.31 -11.78 2.64
N LYS A 11 1.40 -13.03 3.10
CA LYS A 11 1.19 -13.37 4.51
C LYS A 11 2.25 -12.73 5.40
N GLY A 12 1.84 -11.74 6.19
CA GLY A 12 2.67 -11.11 7.22
C GLY A 12 3.61 -10.01 6.71
N GLU A 13 3.59 -9.70 5.42
CA GLU A 13 4.45 -8.68 4.81
C GLU A 13 3.83 -8.07 3.55
N SER A 14 4.35 -6.91 3.14
CA SER A 14 3.99 -6.29 1.86
C SER A 14 5.17 -5.61 1.21
N GLN A 15 5.28 -5.76 -0.11
CA GLN A 15 6.20 -4.99 -0.93
C GLN A 15 5.52 -3.67 -1.31
N VAL A 16 6.21 -2.55 -1.08
CA VAL A 16 5.67 -1.18 -1.26
C VAL A 16 6.45 -0.45 -2.34
N GLN A 17 5.74 0.22 -3.26
CA GLN A 17 6.34 1.15 -4.24
C GLN A 17 5.45 2.37 -4.44
N GLY A 18 6.01 3.57 -4.28
CA GLY A 18 5.31 4.83 -4.57
C GLY A 18 5.61 5.37 -5.96
N PHE A 19 4.68 6.15 -6.52
CA PHE A 19 4.85 6.91 -7.76
C PHE A 19 4.24 8.30 -7.58
N LEU A 20 5.01 9.36 -7.87
CA LEU A 20 4.52 10.74 -7.78
C LEU A 20 3.68 11.13 -9.00
N ASP A 21 3.99 10.54 -10.15
CA ASP A 21 3.25 10.67 -11.40
C ASP A 21 3.51 9.42 -12.27
N LYS A 22 2.86 9.33 -13.44
CA LYS A 22 3.04 8.21 -14.37
C LYS A 22 4.53 8.01 -14.69
N LYS A 23 5.04 6.81 -14.37
CA LYS A 23 6.46 6.40 -14.57
C LYS A 23 7.48 7.20 -13.75
N THR A 24 7.06 7.95 -12.73
CA THR A 24 7.96 8.67 -11.81
C THR A 24 7.99 7.98 -10.46
N PRO A 25 8.88 6.99 -10.22
CA PRO A 25 8.94 6.29 -8.96
C PRO A 25 9.39 7.20 -7.82
N PHE A 26 8.76 7.06 -6.67
CA PHE A 26 9.14 7.72 -5.43
C PHE A 26 9.96 6.76 -4.57
N LYS A 27 11.26 7.06 -4.44
CA LYS A 27 12.24 6.22 -3.72
C LYS A 27 12.29 4.78 -4.26
N ARG A 28 13.19 3.97 -3.71
CA ARG A 28 13.24 2.53 -4.02
C ARG A 28 12.09 1.82 -3.33
N SER A 29 11.61 0.74 -3.93
CA SER A 29 10.68 -0.16 -3.26
C SER A 29 11.30 -0.78 -2.02
N PHE A 30 10.46 -1.08 -1.04
CA PHE A 30 10.87 -1.66 0.23
C PHE A 30 9.78 -2.59 0.74
N LYS A 31 10.14 -3.41 1.72
CA LYS A 31 9.23 -4.36 2.35
C LYS A 31 8.85 -3.84 3.74
N ILE A 32 7.58 -4.01 4.10
CA ILE A 32 7.10 -3.86 5.48
C ILE A 32 6.64 -5.21 6.02
N LEU A 33 6.77 -5.40 7.33
CA LEU A 33 6.09 -6.48 8.03
C LEU A 33 4.71 -5.99 8.51
N HIS A 34 3.75 -6.89 8.68
CA HIS A 34 2.43 -6.59 9.24
C HIS A 34 2.50 -6.48 10.77
N THR A 35 3.42 -5.66 11.28
CA THR A 35 3.56 -5.28 12.70
C THR A 35 3.28 -3.78 12.86
N VAL A 36 3.17 -3.32 14.10
CA VAL A 36 2.98 -1.89 14.39
C VAL A 36 4.11 -1.06 13.78
N GLU A 37 5.36 -1.49 13.94
CA GLU A 37 6.54 -0.79 13.44
C GLU A 37 6.58 -0.77 11.90
N GLY A 38 6.19 -1.88 11.25
CA GLY A 38 6.10 -1.93 9.79
C GLY A 38 5.01 -1.02 9.23
N PHE A 39 3.87 -0.89 9.93
CA PHE A 39 2.82 0.05 9.57
C PHE A 39 3.19 1.51 9.85
N GLU A 40 3.95 1.79 10.91
CA GLU A 40 4.52 3.12 11.14
C GLU A 40 5.49 3.51 10.02
N GLN A 41 6.33 2.58 9.56
CA GLN A 41 7.20 2.81 8.41
C GLN A 41 6.40 3.13 7.15
N LEU A 42 5.31 2.41 6.90
CA LEU A 42 4.39 2.71 5.79
C LEU A 42 3.79 4.11 5.96
N LEU A 43 3.30 4.48 7.15
CA LEU A 43 2.71 5.79 7.40
C LEU A 43 3.67 6.93 7.11
N GLN A 44 4.93 6.80 7.57
CA GLN A 44 5.97 7.79 7.31
C GLN A 44 6.25 7.93 5.81
N PHE A 45 6.27 6.81 5.09
CA PHE A 45 6.42 6.82 3.64
C PHE A 45 5.28 7.56 2.94
N LEU A 46 4.02 7.27 3.29
CA LEU A 46 2.84 7.93 2.74
C LEU A 46 2.81 9.43 3.01
N LYS A 47 3.14 9.84 4.25
CA LYS A 47 3.27 11.27 4.62
C LYS A 47 4.34 11.98 3.80
N SER A 48 5.49 11.34 3.56
CA SER A 48 6.54 11.96 2.75
C SER A 48 6.12 12.18 1.29
N ILE A 49 5.23 11.34 0.74
CA ILE A 49 4.62 11.57 -0.58
C ILE A 49 3.66 12.76 -0.52
N GLU A 50 2.79 12.81 0.49
CA GLU A 50 1.84 13.90 0.69
C GLU A 50 2.54 15.25 0.84
N GLU A 51 3.61 15.33 1.64
CA GLU A 51 4.44 16.52 1.80
C GLU A 51 5.12 16.95 0.48
N THR A 52 5.57 15.98 -0.33
CA THR A 52 6.24 16.27 -1.61
C THR A 52 5.27 16.75 -2.69
N THR A 53 4.02 16.29 -2.65
CA THR A 53 3.04 16.48 -3.74
C THR A 53 1.85 17.37 -3.35
N ASN A 54 1.76 17.76 -2.08
CA ASN A 54 0.57 18.36 -1.47
C ASN A 54 -0.72 17.55 -1.73
N THR A 55 -0.60 16.24 -1.94
CA THR A 55 -1.71 15.37 -2.31
C THR A 55 -1.57 14.02 -1.60
N LYS A 56 -2.60 13.60 -0.86
CA LYS A 56 -2.62 12.29 -0.21
C LYS A 56 -2.65 11.17 -1.28
N PRO A 57 -1.75 10.18 -1.22
CA PRO A 57 -1.70 9.12 -2.23
C PRO A 57 -2.89 8.17 -2.14
N VAL A 58 -3.31 7.67 -3.30
CA VAL A 58 -4.23 6.52 -3.40
C VAL A 58 -3.42 5.24 -3.34
N LEU A 59 -3.84 4.28 -2.51
CA LEU A 59 -3.17 2.99 -2.44
C LEU A 59 -3.83 1.98 -3.38
N ILE A 60 -3.02 1.15 -4.02
CA ILE A 60 -3.46 0.06 -4.88
C ILE A 60 -2.87 -1.22 -4.29
N MET A 61 -3.74 -2.11 -3.82
CA MET A 61 -3.33 -3.35 -3.17
C MET A 61 -3.62 -4.53 -4.07
N GLU A 62 -2.61 -5.34 -4.36
CA GLU A 62 -2.75 -6.65 -4.95
C GLU A 62 -2.57 -7.69 -3.85
N SER A 63 -3.52 -8.62 -3.68
CA SER A 63 -3.45 -9.62 -2.62
C SER A 63 -3.77 -11.02 -3.12
N THR A 64 -2.98 -11.99 -2.68
CA THR A 64 -3.28 -13.41 -2.85
C THR A 64 -4.05 -13.91 -1.62
N GLY A 65 -5.37 -14.06 -1.72
CA GLY A 65 -6.22 -14.53 -0.62
C GLY A 65 -6.57 -13.46 0.44
N HIS A 66 -6.77 -13.87 1.69
CA HIS A 66 -7.30 -13.00 2.77
C HIS A 66 -6.24 -12.23 3.58
N TYR A 67 -4.97 -12.18 3.15
CA TYR A 67 -3.90 -11.57 3.93
C TYR A 67 -3.89 -10.03 3.96
N HIS A 68 -4.84 -9.39 3.27
CA HIS A 68 -4.98 -7.94 3.19
C HIS A 68 -5.75 -7.30 4.36
N SER A 69 -6.43 -8.08 5.21
CA SER A 69 -7.23 -7.53 6.33
C SER A 69 -6.45 -6.65 7.31
N PRO A 70 -5.23 -7.01 7.78
CA PRO A 70 -4.46 -6.15 8.68
C PRO A 70 -4.06 -4.82 8.02
N VAL A 71 -3.73 -4.86 6.73
CA VAL A 71 -3.36 -3.67 5.95
C VAL A 71 -4.56 -2.76 5.78
N MET A 72 -5.74 -3.30 5.43
CA MET A 72 -6.98 -2.51 5.31
C MET A 72 -7.34 -1.82 6.62
N GLN A 73 -7.33 -2.55 7.73
CA GLN A 73 -7.66 -1.98 9.04
C GLN A 73 -6.73 -0.81 9.40
N PHE A 74 -5.44 -0.94 9.13
CA PHE A 74 -4.48 0.14 9.34
C PHE A 74 -4.78 1.37 8.46
N LEU A 75 -5.10 1.16 7.18
CA LEU A 75 -5.41 2.23 6.23
C LEU A 75 -6.71 2.95 6.56
N ASP A 76 -7.74 2.20 6.97
CA ASP A 76 -9.03 2.73 7.43
C ASP A 76 -8.83 3.64 8.65
N ASN A 77 -8.08 3.16 9.66
CA ASN A 77 -7.74 3.93 10.87
C ASN A 77 -6.89 5.18 10.57
N SER A 78 -6.20 5.19 9.43
CA SER A 78 -5.35 6.31 8.99
C SER A 78 -6.03 7.18 7.91
N ASN A 79 -7.33 6.95 7.65
CA ASN A 79 -8.17 7.65 6.68
C ASN A 79 -7.59 7.65 5.25
N TYR A 80 -6.94 6.58 4.81
CA TYR A 80 -6.45 6.45 3.44
C TYR A 80 -7.46 5.77 2.53
N ILE A 81 -7.51 6.24 1.27
CA ILE A 81 -8.31 5.60 0.23
C ILE A 81 -7.46 4.53 -0.46
N TYR A 82 -8.02 3.35 -0.63
CA TYR A 82 -7.36 2.25 -1.32
C TYR A 82 -8.29 1.54 -2.31
N ILE A 83 -7.67 0.91 -3.31
CA ILE A 83 -8.30 0.04 -4.29
C ILE A 83 -7.69 -1.35 -4.09
N VAL A 84 -8.53 -2.37 -3.91
CA VAL A 84 -8.08 -3.76 -3.87
C VAL A 84 -8.25 -4.36 -5.27
N ILE A 85 -7.15 -4.80 -5.86
CA ILE A 85 -7.11 -5.55 -7.11
C ILE A 85 -6.95 -7.03 -6.72
N ASN A 86 -7.96 -7.83 -7.03
CA ASN A 86 -7.95 -9.26 -6.77
C ASN A 86 -7.42 -10.01 -8.01
N PRO A 87 -6.21 -10.58 -7.99
CA PRO A 87 -5.72 -11.43 -9.06
C PRO A 87 -6.38 -12.81 -8.95
N LEU A 88 -7.62 -12.91 -9.44
CA LEU A 88 -8.37 -14.15 -9.66
C LEU A 88 -8.68 -14.99 -8.41
N ILE A 89 -9.97 -15.00 -8.04
CA ILE A 89 -10.60 -16.06 -7.25
C ILE A 89 -10.45 -17.37 -8.04
N VAL A 90 -9.49 -18.21 -7.67
CA VAL A 90 -9.58 -19.65 -7.96
C VAL A 90 -9.94 -20.32 -6.64
N ASP A 91 -11.24 -20.29 -6.36
CA ASP A 91 -11.87 -21.08 -5.31
C ASP A 91 -11.86 -22.53 -5.80
N LEU A 92 -10.82 -23.29 -5.47
CA LEU A 92 -10.87 -24.75 -5.56
C LEU A 92 -11.43 -25.25 -4.23
N GLN A 93 -12.66 -25.76 -4.32
CA GLN A 93 -13.40 -26.49 -3.29
C GLN A 93 -12.58 -27.63 -2.68
#